data_AF-O15578-F1
#
_entry.id   AF-O15578-F1
#
_cell.length_a   1.000
_cell.length_b   1.000
_cell.length_c   1.000
_cell.angle_alpha   90.00
_cell.angle_beta   90.00
_cell.angle_gamma   90.00
#
_symmetry.space_group_name_H-M   'P 1'
#
loop_
_entity.id
_entity.type
_entity.pdbx_description
1 polymer ?
#
loop_
_entity_poly.entity_id
_entity_poly.type
_entity_poly.pdbx_seq_one_letter_code
_entity_poly.pdbx_strand_id
1 'polypeptide(L)'
;AKQQRGEKRQFGNRRGGRGAPRGRGARKDGASDGWTPVTKLGRLVKDGKVKSIDQIFEFGIKIKEFEIVDHFFQVLKKKLYINQSKLL
;
A
#
# COMPACT_ATOMS: atom_id res chain seq x y z
N ALA A 1 7.44 73.32 -8.92
CA ALA A 1 8.10 72.09 -9.38
C ALA A 1 7.09 70.94 -9.36
N LYS A 2 6.79 70.35 -10.52
CA LYS A 2 5.95 69.15 -10.64
C LYS A 2 6.83 67.91 -10.45
N GLN A 3 6.47 67.01 -9.53
CA GLN A 3 6.96 65.62 -9.56
C GLN A 3 5.80 64.68 -9.26
N GLN A 4 5.37 64.00 -10.32
CA GLN A 4 4.41 62.91 -10.31
C GLN A 4 5.12 61.67 -9.75
N ARG A 5 4.58 61.02 -8.71
CA ARG A 5 5.03 59.70 -8.25
C ARG A 5 4.06 58.64 -8.77
N GLY A 6 4.60 57.72 -9.56
CA GLY A 6 3.88 56.85 -10.48
C GLY A 6 3.01 55.76 -9.84
N GLU A 7 1.93 55.46 -10.55
CA GLU A 7 1.06 54.30 -10.38
C GLU A 7 1.86 52.98 -10.52
N LYS A 8 2.00 52.22 -9.44
CA LYS A 8 2.41 50.82 -9.52
C LYS A 8 1.19 49.96 -9.87
N ARG A 9 0.90 49.87 -11.18
CA ARG A 9 -0.02 48.87 -11.74
C ARG A 9 0.69 47.50 -11.71
N GLN A 10 0.47 46.71 -10.66
CA GLN A 10 0.86 45.30 -10.65
C GLN A 10 -0.21 44.45 -11.37
N PHE A 11 -0.04 44.34 -12.70
CA PHE A 11 -0.58 43.23 -13.46
C PHE A 11 0.29 41.99 -13.18
N GLY A 12 -0.28 40.99 -12.51
CA GLY A 12 0.41 39.73 -12.22
C GLY A 12 -0.52 38.61 -11.77
N ASN A 13 -1.08 37.87 -12.73
CA ASN A 13 -1.65 36.53 -12.59
C ASN A 13 -2.89 36.32 -11.70
N ARG A 14 -4.05 36.71 -12.23
CA ARG A 14 -5.21 35.81 -12.22
C ARG A 14 -4.91 34.59 -13.10
N ARG A 15 -4.23 33.58 -12.56
CA ARG A 15 -4.12 32.24 -13.17
C ARG A 15 -4.90 31.27 -12.31
N GLY A 16 -6.08 30.87 -12.78
CA GLY A 16 -6.76 29.70 -12.26
C GLY A 16 -5.83 28.47 -12.30
N GLY A 17 -5.89 27.65 -11.26
CA GLY A 17 -4.93 26.57 -11.08
C GLY A 17 -5.41 25.49 -10.12
N ARG A 18 -6.46 24.78 -10.55
CA ARG A 18 -6.61 23.31 -10.43
C ARG A 18 -6.32 22.67 -9.06
N GLY A 19 -7.41 22.26 -8.42
CA GLY A 19 -7.46 20.95 -7.76
C GLY A 19 -7.26 21.00 -6.26
N ALA A 20 -8.34 20.66 -5.55
CA ALA A 20 -8.25 20.20 -4.18
C ALA A 20 -7.13 19.15 -4.06
N PRO A 21 -6.25 19.22 -3.05
CA PRO A 21 -5.41 18.08 -2.70
C PRO A 21 -6.35 17.02 -2.14
N ARG A 22 -6.77 16.15 -3.06
CA ARG A 22 -7.22 14.77 -2.92
C ARG A 22 -7.39 14.35 -1.47
N GLY A 23 -8.63 13.99 -1.13
CA GLY A 23 -8.93 13.16 0.02
C GLY A 23 -7.82 12.14 0.22
N ARG A 24 -6.99 12.38 1.24
CA ARG A 24 -6.43 11.29 1.99
C ARG A 24 -7.63 10.79 2.78
N GLY A 25 -8.46 9.99 2.08
CA GLY A 25 -9.37 9.09 2.75
C GLY A 25 -8.55 8.49 3.86
N ALA A 26 -9.00 8.72 5.09
CA ALA A 26 -8.48 8.05 6.26
C ALA A 26 -8.21 6.63 5.78
N ARG A 27 -6.93 6.24 5.75
CA ARG A 27 -6.63 4.82 5.60
C ARG A 27 -7.39 4.27 6.78
N LYS A 28 -8.52 3.65 6.49
CA LYS A 28 -9.30 2.94 7.47
C LYS A 28 -8.30 1.87 7.83
N ASP A 29 -7.53 2.17 8.86
CA ASP A 29 -6.71 1.24 9.58
C ASP A 29 -7.75 0.26 10.07
N GLY A 30 -8.03 -0.70 9.19
CA GLY A 30 -8.77 -1.89 9.50
C GLY A 30 -7.87 -2.58 10.48
N ALA A 31 -7.98 -2.15 11.74
CA ALA A 31 -7.66 -2.90 12.92
C ALA A 31 -8.56 -4.13 12.89
N SER A 32 -8.27 -5.02 11.94
CA SER A 32 -8.38 -6.44 12.19
C SER A 32 -7.24 -6.75 13.14
N ASP A 33 -7.52 -7.44 14.24
CA ASP A 33 -6.56 -7.96 15.23
C ASP A 33 -5.59 -8.99 14.62
N GLY A 34 -4.95 -8.65 13.51
CA GLY A 34 -4.11 -9.50 12.71
C GLY A 34 -2.86 -8.78 12.21
N TRP A 35 -1.87 -9.57 11.78
CA TRP A 35 -0.55 -9.12 11.33
C TRP A 35 -0.60 -7.84 10.49
N THR A 36 0.11 -6.80 10.96
CA THR A 36 0.24 -5.51 10.28
C THR A 36 1.59 -5.43 9.58
N PRO A 37 1.63 -5.53 8.24
CA PRO A 37 2.88 -5.70 7.52
C PRO A 37 3.72 -4.42 7.47
N VAL A 38 4.99 -4.55 7.81
CA VAL A 38 5.95 -3.42 7.85
C VAL A 38 6.79 -3.31 6.60
N THR A 39 6.94 -4.39 5.81
CA THR A 39 7.65 -4.36 4.53
C THR A 39 6.73 -4.23 3.34
N LYS A 40 7.29 -3.88 2.18
CA LYS A 40 6.56 -3.90 0.90
C LYS A 40 6.07 -5.31 0.57
N LEU A 41 6.90 -6.32 0.81
CA LEU A 41 6.54 -7.72 0.55
C LEU A 41 5.37 -8.15 1.44
N GLY A 42 5.43 -7.85 2.74
CA GLY A 42 4.33 -8.16 3.66
C GLY A 42 3.01 -7.54 3.23
N ARG A 43 3.03 -6.28 2.73
CA ARG A 43 1.83 -5.62 2.18
C ARG A 43 1.31 -6.33 0.94
N LEU A 44 2.18 -6.74 0.02
CA LEU A 44 1.78 -7.47 -1.17
C LEU A 44 1.20 -8.86 -0.85
N VAL A 45 1.75 -9.55 0.15
CA VAL A 45 1.24 -10.83 0.65
C VAL A 45 -0.13 -10.64 1.30
N LYS A 46 -0.28 -9.66 2.21
CA LYS A 46 -1.55 -9.36 2.87
C LYS A 46 -2.63 -8.89 1.88
N ASP A 47 -2.26 -8.16 0.84
CA ASP A 47 -3.14 -7.75 -0.26
C ASP A 47 -3.54 -8.92 -1.19
N GLY A 48 -2.93 -10.11 -1.04
CA GLY A 48 -3.17 -11.28 -1.91
C GLY A 48 -2.56 -11.17 -3.31
N LYS A 49 -1.63 -10.22 -3.52
CA LYS A 49 -0.94 -10.02 -4.82
C LYS A 49 0.15 -11.07 -5.04
N VAL A 50 0.76 -11.55 -3.96
CA VAL A 50 1.69 -12.69 -3.97
C VAL A 50 0.91 -13.92 -3.52
N LYS A 51 0.79 -14.92 -4.39
CA LYS A 51 -0.10 -16.07 -4.18
C LYS A 51 0.60 -17.30 -3.59
N SER A 52 1.92 -17.39 -3.71
CA SER A 52 2.72 -18.49 -3.19
C SER A 52 4.09 -18.00 -2.75
N ILE A 53 4.74 -18.80 -1.91
CA ILE A 53 6.12 -18.55 -1.47
C ILE A 53 7.12 -18.74 -2.63
N ASP A 54 6.79 -19.57 -3.61
CA ASP A 54 7.63 -19.81 -4.79
C ASP A 54 7.86 -18.54 -5.61
N GLN A 55 6.84 -17.68 -5.75
CA GLN A 55 6.97 -16.39 -6.42
C GLN A 55 8.03 -15.50 -5.75
N ILE A 56 8.13 -15.57 -4.42
CA ILE A 56 9.10 -14.78 -3.65
C ILE A 56 10.52 -15.28 -3.98
N PHE A 57 10.71 -16.59 -4.07
CA PHE A 57 11.98 -17.21 -4.42
C PHE A 57 12.36 -17.00 -5.89
N GLU A 58 11.40 -17.05 -6.81
CA GLU A 58 11.61 -16.77 -8.24
C GLU A 58 12.18 -15.36 -8.49
N PHE A 59 11.66 -14.36 -7.78
CA PHE A 59 12.17 -12.99 -7.85
C PHE A 59 13.35 -12.70 -6.91
N GLY A 60 13.82 -13.70 -6.14
CA GLY A 60 14.94 -13.53 -5.18
C GLY A 60 14.69 -12.48 -4.10
N ILE A 61 13.43 -12.23 -3.73
CA ILE A 61 13.08 -11.17 -2.77
C ILE A 61 13.35 -11.67 -1.35
N LYS A 62 14.08 -10.88 -0.57
CA LYS A 62 14.39 -11.22 0.83
C LYS A 62 13.14 -11.16 1.72
N ILE A 63 12.89 -12.24 2.46
CA ILE A 63 11.85 -12.31 3.50
C ILE A 63 12.44 -11.77 4.81
N LYS A 64 11.77 -10.79 5.42
CA LYS A 64 12.19 -10.14 6.68
C LYS A 64 11.10 -10.12 7.77
N GLU A 65 9.92 -10.63 7.45
CA GLU A 65 8.79 -10.78 8.38
C GLU A 65 8.46 -12.26 8.42
N PHE A 66 8.43 -12.86 9.61
CA PHE A 66 8.19 -14.30 9.76
C PHE A 66 6.73 -14.66 9.47
N GLU A 67 5.82 -13.70 9.69
CA GLU A 67 4.38 -13.85 9.44
C GLU A 67 4.06 -14.14 7.97
N ILE A 68 4.93 -13.75 7.04
CA ILE A 68 4.83 -14.14 5.62
C ILE A 68 4.89 -15.66 5.47
N VAL A 69 5.80 -16.31 6.18
CA VAL A 69 5.96 -17.78 6.13
C VAL A 69 4.79 -18.46 6.82
N ASP A 70 4.37 -17.96 7.99
CA ASP A 70 3.22 -18.48 8.72
C ASP A 70 1.94 -18.41 7.90
N HIS A 71 1.73 -17.30 7.17
CA HIS A 71 0.58 -17.12 6.29
C HIS A 71 0.50 -18.23 5.23
N PHE A 72 1.59 -18.47 4.49
CA PHE A 72 1.60 -19.51 3.46
C PHE A 72 1.55 -20.92 4.05
N PHE A 73 2.18 -21.15 5.21
CA PHE A 73 2.19 -22.47 5.85
C PHE A 73 0.80 -22.89 6.36
N GLN A 74 0.03 -21.96 6.93
CA GLN A 74 -1.34 -22.23 7.35
C GLN A 74 -2.24 -22.62 6.16
N VAL A 75 -2.09 -21.96 5.02
CA VAL A 75 -2.81 -22.28 3.79
C VAL A 75 -2.49 -23.70 3.30
N LEU A 76 -1.20 -24.08 3.32
CA LEU A 76 -0.77 -25.42 2.92
C LEU A 76 -1.31 -26.50 3.86
N LYS A 77 -1.23 -26.30 5.18
CA LYS A 77 -1.81 -27.21 6.17
C LYS A 77 -3.31 -27.41 5.94
N LYS A 78 -4.07 -26.33 5.78
CA LYS A 78 -5.50 -26.39 5.52
C LYS A 78 -5.81 -27.22 4.27
N LYS A 79 -5.03 -27.04 3.20
CA LYS A 79 -5.17 -27.82 1.96
C LYS A 79 -4.91 -29.31 2.21
N LEU A 80 -3.90 -29.67 2.98
CA LEU A 80 -3.60 -31.08 3.31
C LEU A 80 -4.71 -31.73 4.13
N TYR A 81 -5.19 -31.10 5.20
CA TYR A 81 -6.27 -31.66 6.03
C TYR A 81 -7.57 -31.83 5.23
N ILE A 82 -7.90 -30.88 4.34
CA ILE A 82 -9.06 -31.00 3.44
C ILE A 82 -8.89 -32.18 2.48
N ASN A 83 -7.68 -32.42 1.96
CA ASN A 83 -7.46 -33.52 1.04
C ASN A 83 -7.51 -34.89 1.74
N GLN A 84 -6.98 -34.98 2.97
CA GLN A 84 -7.05 -36.22 3.76
C GLN A 84 -8.47 -36.57 4.19
N SER A 85 -9.27 -35.57 4.60
CA SER A 85 -10.67 -35.79 4.98
C SER A 85 -11.59 -36.17 3.81
N LYS A 86 -11.19 -35.90 2.57
CA LYS A 86 -11.91 -36.37 1.36
C LYS A 86 -11.52 -37.78 0.92
N LEU A 87 -10.45 -38.33 1.49
CA LEU A 87 -9.95 -39.68 1.18
C LEU A 87 -10.45 -40.74 2.19
N LEU A 88 -11.17 -40.32 3.23
CA LEU A 88 -11.88 -41.16 4.20
C LEU A 88 -13.38 -41.06 3.95
#